data_AF-A0A559MNA2-F1
#
_entry.id   AF-A0A559MNA2-F1
#
_cell.length_a   1.000
_cell.length_b   1.000
_cell.length_c   1.000
_cell.angle_alpha   90.00
_cell.angle_beta   90.00
_cell.angle_gamma   90.00
#
_symmetry.space_group_name_H-M   'P 1'
#
loop_
_entity.id
_entity.type
_entity.pdbx_description
1 polymer ?
#
loop_
_entity_poly.entity_id
_entity_poly.type
_entity_poly.pdbx_seq_one_letter_code
_entity_poly.pdbx_strand_id
1 'polypeptide(L)'
;MSPPKQPRLRASKPKTRTGCKTCRARRVKCDEGKPCCARCLRYGADCEGYEVGVQKAASTRSSLKELLPQTSHHEAFLVRSVGKSPFTAVFHDNREYSYFLYFQEEAAPNISGSFDRDLWTHVIIQASWKEPSLSGLVASLGALYKAGSSTMTLAQEETDPHQQYAFQNYGRALRELQARISANPYRDTTRIALIASLLIYCFENIYGEIDSALGHLEGAFRLMQKQLKNASRRYKHSHNVSPTSALDDDLVGAFFRLDSGVLSRDHICEAEHIGSRLGIKYLEDRCDVPERFATISEARNYLEHIQFPNIPTLSRDLLSQLNTSPLSNIDENTRNMYQIMSFHLRRWNVAFTPLYEETLTQNSKESFAAAATLRVRARSTELASKRVCARDLSPPDLFISESREIVNLSKLVAADPSFRKSFVWDCGIVPGLSIVVAACLDMSIRKEALEVLKQIVPRREGAWDSLTAVKFGERFLQMDGGD
;
A
#
# COMPACT_ATOMS: atom_id res chain seq x y z
N MET A 1 -50.81 -76.99 -7.33
CA MET A 1 -50.72 -75.86 -8.27
C MET A 1 -49.99 -74.73 -7.58
N SER A 2 -48.77 -74.43 -8.00
CA SER A 2 -47.89 -73.39 -7.44
C SER A 2 -47.89 -72.17 -8.38
N PRO A 3 -47.88 -70.93 -7.88
CA PRO A 3 -47.95 -69.75 -8.74
C PRO A 3 -46.61 -69.50 -9.45
N PRO A 4 -46.61 -68.87 -10.66
CA PRO A 4 -45.41 -68.69 -11.44
C PRO A 4 -44.51 -67.60 -10.87
N LYS A 5 -43.20 -67.86 -10.83
CA LYS A 5 -42.17 -66.89 -10.44
C LYS A 5 -41.99 -65.85 -11.55
N GLN A 6 -42.22 -64.57 -11.24
CA GLN A 6 -41.90 -63.45 -12.14
C GLN A 6 -40.38 -63.23 -12.24
N PRO A 7 -39.84 -62.90 -13.43
CA PRO A 7 -38.42 -62.59 -13.59
C PRO A 7 -38.09 -61.20 -13.02
N ARG A 8 -37.07 -61.14 -12.15
CA ARG A 8 -36.52 -59.88 -11.62
C ARG A 8 -35.85 -59.08 -12.74
N LEU A 9 -36.45 -57.96 -13.12
CA LEU A 9 -35.82 -56.96 -14.00
C LEU A 9 -34.65 -56.27 -13.27
N ARG A 10 -33.45 -56.29 -13.88
CA ARG A 10 -32.28 -55.57 -13.37
C ARG A 10 -32.47 -54.07 -13.55
N ALA A 11 -32.32 -53.30 -12.47
CA ALA A 11 -32.32 -51.84 -12.51
C ALA A 11 -31.17 -51.32 -13.41
N SER A 12 -31.52 -50.67 -14.52
CA SER A 12 -30.58 -49.97 -15.38
C SER A 12 -30.26 -48.61 -14.74
N LYS A 13 -29.05 -48.47 -14.18
CA LYS A 13 -28.54 -47.17 -13.74
C LYS A 13 -27.80 -46.49 -14.91
N PRO A 14 -27.93 -45.17 -15.09
CA PRO A 14 -27.22 -44.44 -16.14
C PRO A 14 -25.71 -44.61 -16.00
N LYS A 15 -25.04 -44.97 -17.10
CA LYS A 15 -23.58 -45.17 -17.15
C LYS A 15 -22.88 -43.81 -17.16
N THR A 16 -22.13 -43.50 -16.10
CA THR A 16 -21.31 -42.28 -16.06
C THR A 16 -20.10 -42.46 -17.01
N ARG A 17 -19.92 -41.53 -17.96
CA ARG A 17 -18.82 -41.52 -18.95
C ARG A 17 -17.56 -40.80 -18.42
N THR A 18 -17.27 -40.94 -17.14
CA THR A 18 -16.21 -40.18 -16.45
C THR A 18 -15.09 -41.07 -15.90
N GLY A 19 -15.25 -42.40 -15.88
CA GLY A 19 -14.19 -43.32 -15.43
C GLY A 19 -12.97 -43.39 -16.36
N CYS A 20 -11.82 -43.84 -15.86
CA CYS A 20 -10.60 -44.02 -16.67
C CYS A 20 -10.79 -45.10 -17.75
N LYS A 21 -10.00 -45.05 -18.82
CA LYS A 21 -10.08 -45.98 -19.96
C LYS A 21 -9.96 -47.44 -19.51
N THR A 22 -9.01 -47.75 -18.63
CA THR A 22 -8.78 -49.10 -18.08
C THR A 22 -10.01 -49.63 -17.32
N CYS A 23 -10.65 -48.82 -16.48
CA CYS A 23 -11.87 -49.24 -15.75
C CYS A 23 -13.08 -49.40 -16.70
N ARG A 24 -13.19 -48.55 -17.73
CA ARG A 24 -14.25 -48.66 -18.74
C ARG A 24 -14.11 -49.94 -19.56
N ALA A 25 -12.90 -50.26 -20.03
CA ALA A 25 -12.62 -51.48 -20.77
C ALA A 25 -12.97 -52.73 -19.93
N ARG A 26 -12.66 -52.68 -18.63
CA ARG A 26 -12.98 -53.75 -17.66
C ARG A 26 -14.43 -53.77 -17.20
N ARG A 27 -15.27 -52.81 -17.63
CA ARG A 27 -16.69 -52.66 -17.23
C ARG A 27 -16.90 -52.62 -15.71
N VAL A 28 -15.94 -52.08 -14.97
CA VAL A 28 -16.02 -51.87 -13.51
C VAL A 28 -16.17 -50.38 -13.20
N LYS A 29 -16.84 -50.04 -12.09
CA LYS A 29 -16.97 -48.64 -11.65
C LYS A 29 -15.58 -48.05 -11.35
N CYS A 30 -15.27 -46.87 -11.89
CA CYS A 30 -14.03 -46.15 -11.57
C CYS A 30 -14.24 -45.31 -10.31
N ASP A 31 -13.20 -45.16 -9.49
CA ASP A 31 -13.15 -44.26 -8.33
C ASP A 31 -12.70 -42.84 -8.69
N GLU A 32 -12.37 -42.59 -9.96
CA GLU A 32 -12.05 -41.27 -10.55
C GLU A 32 -10.84 -40.53 -9.94
N GLY A 33 -10.02 -41.23 -9.13
CA GLY A 33 -8.74 -40.72 -8.64
C GLY A 33 -7.78 -40.34 -9.78
N LYS A 34 -7.17 -39.15 -9.68
CA LYS A 34 -6.13 -38.65 -10.58
C LYS A 34 -4.80 -38.57 -9.80
N PRO A 35 -3.64 -38.86 -10.42
CA PRO A 35 -3.43 -39.19 -11.84
C PRO A 35 -3.84 -40.63 -12.22
N CYS A 36 -3.90 -41.55 -11.26
CA CYS A 36 -4.30 -42.95 -11.45
C CYS A 36 -5.41 -43.32 -10.48
N CYS A 37 -6.38 -44.15 -10.90
CA CYS A 37 -7.45 -44.59 -10.01
C CYS A 37 -7.00 -45.74 -9.09
N ALA A 38 -7.46 -45.76 -7.84
CA ALA A 38 -7.03 -46.74 -6.83
C ALA A 38 -7.38 -48.17 -7.25
N ARG A 39 -8.42 -48.33 -8.07
CA ARG A 39 -8.84 -49.64 -8.60
C ARG A 39 -7.90 -50.20 -9.68
N CYS A 40 -7.19 -49.35 -10.42
CA CYS A 40 -6.14 -49.81 -11.35
C CYS A 40 -4.85 -50.12 -10.57
N LEU A 41 -4.49 -49.27 -9.60
CA LEU A 41 -3.36 -49.49 -8.69
C LEU A 41 -3.46 -50.85 -7.96
N ARG A 42 -4.60 -51.17 -7.35
CA ARG A 42 -4.79 -52.46 -6.66
C ARG A 42 -4.84 -53.67 -7.60
N TYR A 43 -5.16 -53.45 -8.87
CA TYR A 43 -5.21 -54.52 -9.86
C TYR A 43 -3.85 -54.81 -10.50
N GLY A 44 -2.86 -53.94 -10.28
CA GLY A 44 -1.50 -54.10 -10.82
C GLY A 44 -1.41 -53.85 -12.33
N ALA A 45 -2.34 -53.09 -12.92
CA ALA A 45 -2.28 -52.70 -14.33
C ALA A 45 -2.14 -51.19 -14.48
N ASP A 46 -1.46 -50.76 -15.55
CA ASP A 46 -1.29 -49.35 -15.87
C ASP A 46 -2.64 -48.67 -16.15
N CYS A 47 -2.85 -47.55 -15.47
CA CYS A 47 -4.05 -46.74 -15.62
C CYS A 47 -3.85 -45.81 -16.83
N GLU A 48 -4.51 -46.11 -17.94
CA GLU A 48 -4.46 -45.32 -19.20
C GLU A 48 -5.13 -43.93 -19.10
N GLY A 49 -5.45 -43.49 -17.87
CA GLY A 49 -5.98 -42.17 -17.58
C GLY A 49 -7.41 -41.93 -18.09
N TYR A 50 -7.79 -40.66 -18.11
CA TYR A 50 -9.12 -40.17 -18.47
C TYR A 50 -9.07 -39.49 -19.84
N GLU A 51 -10.13 -39.59 -20.64
CA GLU A 51 -10.21 -38.85 -21.91
C GLU A 51 -10.27 -37.34 -21.65
N VAL A 52 -9.29 -36.59 -22.15
CA VAL A 52 -9.32 -35.14 -22.21
C VAL A 52 -10.10 -34.77 -23.48
N GLY A 53 -11.32 -34.28 -23.32
CA GLY A 53 -12.15 -33.89 -24.46
C GLY A 53 -11.59 -32.63 -25.14
N VAL A 54 -11.01 -32.81 -26.33
CA VAL A 54 -10.84 -31.72 -27.30
C VAL A 54 -12.24 -31.27 -27.72
N GLN A 55 -12.60 -30.03 -27.41
CA GLN A 55 -13.83 -29.42 -27.89
C GLN A 55 -13.77 -29.37 -29.42
N LYS A 56 -14.67 -30.09 -30.10
CA LYS A 56 -14.81 -30.02 -31.55
C LYS A 56 -15.34 -28.64 -31.93
N ALA A 57 -14.48 -27.83 -32.54
CA ALA A 57 -14.86 -26.62 -33.26
C ALA A 57 -15.87 -26.99 -34.36
N ALA A 58 -17.09 -26.45 -34.25
CA ALA A 58 -18.10 -26.57 -35.29
C ALA A 58 -17.79 -25.55 -36.40
N SER A 59 -17.71 -26.06 -37.62
CA SER A 59 -17.41 -25.40 -38.89
C SER A 59 -18.29 -24.17 -39.18
N THR A 60 -17.65 -23.05 -39.43
CA THR A 60 -18.18 -21.81 -40.02
C THR A 60 -18.53 -22.02 -41.51
N ARG A 61 -19.79 -21.76 -41.90
CA ARG A 61 -20.11 -21.22 -43.22
C ARG A 61 -21.13 -20.09 -43.11
N SER A 62 -20.72 -18.98 -43.71
CA SER A 62 -21.31 -17.65 -43.80
C SER A 62 -22.83 -17.59 -44.06
N SER A 63 -23.50 -16.69 -43.34
CA SER A 63 -24.47 -15.75 -43.89
C SER A 63 -24.54 -14.54 -42.95
N LEU A 64 -23.91 -13.43 -43.34
CA LEU A 64 -24.01 -12.15 -42.65
C LEU A 64 -25.45 -11.64 -42.72
N LYS A 65 -26.10 -11.48 -41.57
CA LYS A 65 -27.24 -10.57 -41.42
C LYS A 65 -26.88 -9.56 -40.35
N GLU A 66 -26.77 -8.30 -40.77
CA GLU A 66 -26.70 -7.14 -39.89
C GLU A 66 -27.90 -7.16 -38.95
N LEU A 67 -27.64 -7.06 -37.64
CA LEU A 67 -28.66 -6.86 -36.62
C LEU A 67 -28.45 -5.48 -36.01
N LEU A 68 -29.32 -4.57 -36.41
CA LEU A 68 -29.57 -3.28 -35.74
C LEU A 68 -30.05 -3.54 -34.30
N PRO A 69 -29.78 -2.62 -33.35
CA PRO A 69 -30.18 -2.81 -31.95
C PRO A 69 -31.68 -2.57 -31.80
N GLN A 70 -32.44 -3.62 -31.46
CA GLN A 70 -33.81 -3.49 -30.97
C GLN A 70 -33.82 -3.40 -29.45
N THR A 71 -34.30 -2.26 -28.98
CA THR A 71 -34.79 -2.00 -27.63
C THR A 71 -36.03 -2.86 -27.36
N SER A 72 -36.02 -3.67 -26.29
CA SER A 72 -37.20 -3.89 -25.44
C SER A 72 -36.94 -4.87 -24.27
N HIS A 73 -37.25 -4.36 -23.08
CA HIS A 73 -37.84 -5.04 -21.92
C HIS A 73 -37.04 -6.13 -21.18
N HIS A 74 -36.47 -5.64 -20.06
CA HIS A 74 -36.24 -6.38 -18.81
C HIS A 74 -37.37 -7.37 -18.48
N GLU A 75 -37.03 -8.66 -18.40
CA GLU A 75 -37.56 -9.55 -17.38
C GLU A 75 -36.43 -10.41 -16.82
N ALA A 76 -36.38 -10.46 -15.48
CA ALA A 76 -35.28 -10.98 -14.69
C ALA A 76 -35.09 -12.50 -14.86
N PHE A 77 -34.00 -12.92 -15.48
CA PHE A 77 -33.53 -14.29 -15.35
C PHE A 77 -32.68 -14.42 -14.08
N LEU A 78 -33.29 -14.96 -13.03
CA LEU A 78 -32.63 -15.32 -11.78
C LEU A 78 -31.53 -16.36 -12.05
N VAL A 79 -30.28 -15.93 -12.10
CA VAL A 79 -29.11 -16.82 -12.07
C VAL A 79 -28.98 -17.36 -10.66
N ARG A 80 -29.74 -18.42 -10.36
CA ARG A 80 -29.63 -19.19 -9.12
C ARG A 80 -28.47 -20.18 -9.26
N SER A 81 -27.36 -19.85 -8.59
CA SER A 81 -26.31 -20.75 -8.13
C SER A 81 -25.49 -21.48 -9.20
N VAL A 82 -24.52 -20.77 -9.79
CA VAL A 82 -23.26 -21.41 -10.22
C VAL A 82 -22.49 -21.77 -8.95
N GLY A 83 -22.26 -23.06 -8.71
CA GLY A 83 -21.51 -23.52 -7.54
C GLY A 83 -20.15 -22.83 -7.46
N LYS A 84 -19.81 -22.29 -6.29
CA LYS A 84 -18.53 -21.60 -6.06
C LYS A 84 -17.39 -22.53 -6.44
N SER A 85 -16.56 -22.12 -7.40
CA SER A 85 -15.25 -22.72 -7.63
C SER A 85 -14.47 -22.67 -6.31
N PRO A 86 -13.59 -23.63 -5.99
CA PRO A 86 -12.76 -23.60 -4.77
C PRO A 86 -12.02 -22.27 -4.59
N PHE A 87 -11.66 -21.61 -5.70
CA PHE A 87 -11.01 -20.30 -5.71
C PHE A 87 -11.96 -19.13 -5.39
N THR A 88 -13.27 -19.28 -5.61
CA THR A 88 -14.26 -18.24 -5.31
C THR A 88 -14.99 -18.46 -3.99
N ALA A 89 -14.63 -19.49 -3.22
CA ALA A 89 -15.29 -19.83 -1.96
C ALA A 89 -15.15 -18.74 -0.90
N VAL A 90 -14.07 -17.96 -0.97
CA VAL A 90 -13.74 -16.85 -0.05
C VAL A 90 -14.62 -15.62 -0.29
N PHE A 91 -15.12 -15.43 -1.51
CA PHE A 91 -15.93 -14.25 -1.88
C PHE A 91 -17.43 -14.50 -1.65
N HIS A 92 -18.15 -13.47 -1.25
CA HIS A 92 -19.59 -13.54 -1.03
C HIS A 92 -20.38 -13.55 -2.33
N ASP A 93 -20.00 -12.69 -3.28
CA ASP A 93 -20.63 -12.56 -4.58
C ASP A 93 -19.60 -12.30 -5.70
N ASN A 94 -20.06 -12.30 -6.97
CA ASN A 94 -19.20 -12.05 -8.13
C ASN A 94 -18.69 -10.61 -8.19
N ARG A 95 -19.37 -9.64 -7.54
CA ARG A 95 -18.93 -8.24 -7.52
C ARG A 95 -17.72 -8.10 -6.61
N GLU A 96 -17.73 -8.73 -5.45
CA GLU A 96 -16.59 -8.77 -4.52
C GLU A 96 -15.36 -9.32 -5.20
N TYR A 97 -15.50 -10.43 -5.92
CA TYR A 97 -14.42 -11.00 -6.74
C TYR A 97 -13.92 -10.02 -7.80
N SER A 98 -14.83 -9.36 -8.52
CA SER A 98 -14.46 -8.41 -9.58
C SER A 98 -13.71 -7.19 -9.04
N TYR A 99 -14.13 -6.62 -7.92
CA TYR A 99 -13.43 -5.50 -7.30
C TYR A 99 -12.13 -5.93 -6.62
N PHE A 100 -12.05 -7.16 -6.14
CA PHE A 100 -10.80 -7.73 -5.64
C PHE A 100 -9.76 -7.81 -6.77
N LEU A 101 -10.14 -8.34 -7.95
CA LEU A 101 -9.24 -8.38 -9.10
C LEU A 101 -8.85 -6.98 -9.55
N TYR A 102 -9.81 -6.05 -9.61
CA TYR A 102 -9.52 -4.65 -9.92
C TYR A 102 -8.53 -4.02 -8.93
N PHE A 103 -8.65 -4.33 -7.64
CA PHE A 103 -7.68 -3.88 -6.66
C PHE A 103 -6.29 -4.47 -6.96
N GLN A 104 -6.21 -5.77 -7.22
CA GLN A 104 -4.94 -6.44 -7.49
C GLN A 104 -4.23 -5.91 -8.74
N GLU A 105 -4.98 -5.63 -9.81
CA GLU A 105 -4.45 -5.22 -11.11
C GLU A 105 -4.18 -3.71 -11.18
N GLU A 106 -5.07 -2.88 -10.64
CA GLU A 106 -5.03 -1.43 -10.81
C GLU A 106 -4.72 -0.69 -9.51
N ALA A 107 -5.48 -0.94 -8.43
CA ALA A 107 -5.36 -0.11 -7.22
C ALA A 107 -4.05 -0.37 -6.45
N ALA A 108 -3.65 -1.63 -6.26
CA ALA A 108 -2.48 -2.01 -5.47
C ALA A 108 -1.17 -1.44 -6.03
N PRO A 109 -0.86 -1.55 -7.35
CA PRO A 109 0.34 -0.92 -7.91
C PRO A 109 0.34 0.61 -7.79
N ASN A 110 -0.83 1.24 -7.94
CA ASN A 110 -0.94 2.70 -7.84
C ASN A 110 -0.83 3.19 -6.39
N ILE A 111 -1.42 2.47 -5.42
CA ILE A 111 -1.33 2.79 -3.99
C ILE A 111 0.10 2.60 -3.49
N SER A 112 0.78 1.52 -3.91
CA SER A 112 2.19 1.30 -3.56
C SER A 112 3.09 2.41 -4.13
N GLY A 113 2.78 2.91 -5.32
CA GLY A 113 3.62 3.86 -6.04
C GLY A 113 4.95 3.21 -6.39
N SER A 114 6.05 3.96 -6.24
CA SER A 114 7.40 3.49 -6.57
C SER A 114 7.99 2.50 -5.55
N PHE A 115 7.32 2.29 -4.42
CA PHE A 115 7.87 1.59 -3.26
C PHE A 115 6.85 0.59 -2.68
N ASP A 116 7.30 -0.32 -1.80
CA ASP A 116 6.44 -1.26 -1.06
C ASP A 116 5.53 -2.14 -1.93
N ARG A 117 5.93 -2.40 -3.18
CA ARG A 117 5.17 -3.24 -4.12
C ARG A 117 4.91 -4.63 -3.53
N ASP A 118 5.87 -5.22 -2.84
CA ASP A 118 5.73 -6.56 -2.27
C ASP A 118 4.69 -6.64 -1.14
N LEU A 119 4.58 -5.58 -0.31
CA LEU A 119 3.52 -5.48 0.68
C LEU A 119 2.14 -5.55 0.01
N TRP A 120 1.93 -4.69 -0.99
CA TRP A 120 0.63 -4.47 -1.60
C TRP A 120 0.23 -5.55 -2.59
N THR A 121 1.17 -6.10 -3.34
CA THR A 121 0.91 -7.07 -4.41
C THR A 121 1.10 -8.52 -3.99
N HIS A 122 1.91 -8.78 -2.95
CA HIS A 122 2.16 -10.13 -2.44
C HIS A 122 1.57 -10.34 -1.04
N VAL A 123 2.06 -9.64 -0.01
CA VAL A 123 1.71 -9.91 1.40
C VAL A 123 0.21 -9.75 1.67
N ILE A 124 -0.35 -8.60 1.27
CA ILE A 124 -1.76 -8.26 1.46
C ILE A 124 -2.64 -9.18 0.60
N ILE A 125 -2.33 -9.31 -0.69
CA ILE A 125 -3.14 -10.13 -1.62
C ILE A 125 -3.20 -11.58 -1.17
N GLN A 126 -2.06 -12.20 -0.84
CA GLN A 126 -2.02 -13.60 -0.37
C GLN A 126 -2.78 -13.81 0.94
N ALA A 127 -2.76 -12.83 1.85
CA ALA A 127 -3.54 -12.87 3.07
C ALA A 127 -5.04 -12.78 2.78
N SER A 128 -5.42 -11.89 1.87
CA SER A 128 -6.81 -11.65 1.51
C SER A 128 -7.43 -12.84 0.78
N TRP A 129 -6.69 -13.55 -0.07
CA TRP A 129 -7.15 -14.82 -0.67
C TRP A 129 -7.45 -15.93 0.35
N LYS A 130 -6.98 -15.83 1.60
CA LYS A 130 -7.17 -16.85 2.64
C LYS A 130 -8.19 -16.44 3.70
N GLU A 131 -8.35 -15.14 3.94
CA GLU A 131 -9.19 -14.61 5.02
C GLU A 131 -10.35 -13.78 4.44
N PRO A 132 -11.61 -14.22 4.59
CA PRO A 132 -12.78 -13.55 4.00
C PRO A 132 -12.93 -12.07 4.42
N SER A 133 -12.65 -11.73 5.67
CA SER A 133 -12.72 -10.34 6.14
C SER A 133 -11.72 -9.43 5.42
N LEU A 134 -10.53 -9.94 5.09
CA LEU A 134 -9.52 -9.21 4.33
C LEU A 134 -9.89 -9.11 2.85
N SER A 135 -10.46 -10.18 2.26
CA SER A 135 -11.05 -10.13 0.91
C SER A 135 -12.12 -9.05 0.80
N GLY A 136 -13.01 -8.97 1.78
CA GLY A 136 -14.03 -7.92 1.86
C GLY A 136 -13.42 -6.52 1.88
N LEU A 137 -12.42 -6.28 2.73
CA LEU A 137 -11.73 -4.98 2.80
C LEU A 137 -11.02 -4.62 1.48
N VAL A 138 -10.30 -5.57 0.88
CA VAL A 138 -9.64 -5.38 -0.43
C VAL A 138 -10.66 -5.04 -1.52
N ALA A 139 -11.77 -5.77 -1.58
CA ALA A 139 -12.82 -5.51 -2.56
C ALA A 139 -13.50 -4.15 -2.33
N SER A 140 -13.71 -3.73 -1.08
CA SER A 140 -14.24 -2.38 -0.81
C SER A 140 -13.27 -1.29 -1.25
N LEU A 141 -11.96 -1.50 -1.04
CA LEU A 141 -10.93 -0.56 -1.47
C LEU A 141 -10.82 -0.49 -3.00
N GLY A 142 -10.90 -1.63 -3.68
CA GLY A 142 -10.96 -1.69 -5.14
C GLY A 142 -12.18 -0.97 -5.72
N ALA A 143 -13.35 -1.13 -5.10
CA ALA A 143 -14.56 -0.42 -5.51
C ALA A 143 -14.44 1.11 -5.30
N LEU A 144 -13.91 1.54 -4.15
CA LEU A 144 -13.68 2.96 -3.87
C LEU A 144 -12.68 3.58 -4.85
N TYR A 145 -11.58 2.87 -5.12
CA TYR A 145 -10.57 3.32 -6.08
C TYR A 145 -11.13 3.44 -7.51
N LYS A 146 -11.98 2.49 -7.91
CA LYS A 146 -12.67 2.53 -9.20
C LYS A 146 -13.64 3.72 -9.31
N ALA A 147 -14.33 4.06 -8.21
CA ALA A 147 -15.20 5.21 -8.16
C ALA A 147 -14.43 6.52 -8.40
N GLY A 148 -13.32 6.71 -7.69
CA GLY A 148 -12.45 7.89 -7.86
C GLY A 148 -11.76 8.00 -9.22
N SER A 149 -11.60 6.88 -9.93
CA SER A 149 -11.08 6.87 -11.31
C SER A 149 -12.15 7.25 -12.34
N SER A 150 -13.43 6.98 -12.04
CA SER A 150 -14.56 7.18 -12.95
C SER A 150 -15.08 8.63 -12.95
N THR A 151 -14.90 9.37 -11.86
CA THR A 151 -15.26 10.79 -11.71
C THR A 151 -14.45 11.76 -12.58
N MET A 152 -13.43 11.28 -13.30
CA MET A 152 -12.75 12.05 -14.35
C MET A 152 -13.54 12.11 -15.68
N THR A 153 -14.68 11.42 -15.79
CA THR A 153 -15.39 11.18 -17.06
C THR A 153 -16.87 11.56 -17.05
N LEU A 154 -17.19 12.80 -16.63
CA LEU A 154 -18.51 13.48 -16.72
C LEU A 154 -19.21 13.62 -15.37
N ALA A 155 -19.61 14.86 -15.10
CA ALA A 155 -20.46 15.25 -14.00
C ALA A 155 -21.84 14.56 -14.11
N GLN A 156 -22.24 13.85 -13.08
CA GLN A 156 -23.64 13.64 -12.72
C GLN A 156 -23.73 13.33 -11.22
N GLU A 157 -24.64 14.03 -10.54
CA GLU A 157 -24.89 14.05 -9.09
C GLU A 157 -25.52 12.75 -8.53
N GLU A 158 -25.50 11.64 -9.29
CA GLU A 158 -25.90 10.34 -8.78
C GLU A 158 -24.75 9.71 -7.99
N THR A 159 -25.06 9.16 -6.80
CA THR A 159 -24.08 8.46 -5.98
C THR A 159 -23.49 7.30 -6.78
N ASP A 160 -22.19 7.36 -7.06
CA ASP A 160 -21.51 6.35 -7.89
C ASP A 160 -21.81 4.94 -7.36
N PRO A 161 -22.36 4.02 -8.18
CA PRO A 161 -22.67 2.65 -7.76
C PRO A 161 -21.44 1.90 -7.21
N HIS A 162 -20.23 2.24 -7.66
CA HIS A 162 -18.98 1.72 -7.13
C HIS A 162 -18.74 2.20 -5.70
N GLN A 163 -18.96 3.49 -5.44
CA GLN A 163 -18.83 4.08 -4.10
C GLN A 163 -19.88 3.48 -3.14
N GLN A 164 -21.14 3.35 -3.56
CA GLN A 164 -22.18 2.76 -2.74
C GLN A 164 -21.84 1.31 -2.35
N TYR A 165 -21.36 0.51 -3.30
CA TYR A 165 -20.89 -0.85 -3.03
C TYR A 165 -19.70 -0.85 -2.06
N ALA A 166 -18.74 0.07 -2.24
CA ALA A 166 -17.57 0.19 -1.39
C ALA A 166 -17.95 0.32 0.09
N PHE A 167 -18.87 1.22 0.42
CA PHE A 167 -19.35 1.44 1.80
C PHE A 167 -20.09 0.23 2.39
N GLN A 168 -20.99 -0.37 1.63
CA GLN A 168 -21.75 -1.54 2.08
C GLN A 168 -20.82 -2.70 2.40
N ASN A 169 -19.86 -2.96 1.51
CA ASN A 169 -18.90 -4.04 1.66
C ASN A 169 -17.88 -3.75 2.76
N TYR A 170 -17.43 -2.50 2.89
CA TYR A 170 -16.53 -2.05 3.97
C TYR A 170 -17.15 -2.31 5.35
N GLY A 171 -18.38 -1.83 5.58
CA GLY A 171 -19.07 -2.03 6.85
C GLY A 171 -19.33 -3.51 7.17
N ARG A 172 -19.57 -4.35 6.14
CA ARG A 172 -19.66 -5.81 6.31
C ARG A 172 -18.33 -6.42 6.72
N ALA A 173 -17.25 -6.09 5.99
CA ALA A 173 -15.92 -6.63 6.25
C ALA A 173 -15.40 -6.26 7.64
N LEU A 174 -15.72 -5.06 8.14
CA LEU A 174 -15.42 -4.66 9.53
C LEU A 174 -16.12 -5.56 10.56
N ARG A 175 -17.41 -5.86 10.37
CA ARG A 175 -18.15 -6.76 11.28
C ARG A 175 -17.60 -8.19 11.25
N GLU A 176 -17.24 -8.68 10.07
CA GLU A 176 -16.62 -9.99 9.91
C GLU A 176 -15.23 -10.05 10.55
N LEU A 177 -14.43 -9.00 10.41
CA LEU A 177 -13.13 -8.88 11.07
C LEU A 177 -13.28 -8.89 12.59
N GLN A 178 -14.22 -8.11 13.14
CA GLN A 178 -14.50 -8.09 14.58
C GLN A 178 -14.92 -9.48 15.06
N ALA A 179 -15.86 -10.13 14.38
CA ALA A 179 -16.26 -11.50 14.70
C ALA A 179 -15.08 -12.48 14.62
N ARG A 180 -14.21 -12.35 13.62
CA ARG A 180 -13.02 -13.19 13.42
C ARG A 180 -12.00 -13.05 14.55
N ILE A 181 -11.79 -11.84 15.06
CA ILE A 181 -10.90 -11.54 16.18
C ILE A 181 -11.52 -12.04 17.50
N SER A 182 -12.83 -11.87 17.70
CA SER A 182 -13.52 -12.28 18.93
C SER A 182 -13.81 -13.79 19.02
N ALA A 183 -13.82 -14.51 17.90
CA ALA A 183 -14.24 -15.92 17.85
C ALA A 183 -13.36 -16.88 18.66
N ASN A 184 -12.05 -16.63 18.77
CA ASN A 184 -11.16 -17.46 19.58
C ASN A 184 -10.02 -16.63 20.20
N PRO A 185 -10.11 -16.28 21.49
CA PRO A 185 -9.10 -15.50 22.19
C PRO A 185 -7.68 -16.10 22.20
N TYR A 186 -7.54 -17.40 21.96
CA TYR A 186 -6.26 -18.11 21.96
C TYR A 186 -5.59 -18.18 20.58
N ARG A 187 -6.32 -17.85 19.50
CA ARG A 187 -5.75 -17.85 18.15
C ARG A 187 -5.09 -16.50 17.89
N ASP A 188 -3.83 -16.51 17.50
CA ASP A 188 -3.15 -15.28 17.11
C ASP A 188 -3.74 -14.75 15.78
N THR A 189 -4.50 -13.67 15.88
CA THR A 189 -5.05 -12.93 14.73
C THR A 189 -4.29 -11.63 14.47
N THR A 190 -3.11 -11.43 15.09
CA THR A 190 -2.38 -10.16 15.03
C THR A 190 -2.02 -9.79 13.60
N ARG A 191 -1.46 -10.71 12.82
CA ARG A 191 -1.12 -10.47 11.41
C ARG A 191 -2.35 -10.03 10.59
N ILE A 192 -3.51 -10.65 10.81
CA ILE A 192 -4.76 -10.32 10.13
C ILE A 192 -5.22 -8.92 10.53
N ALA A 193 -5.22 -8.62 11.83
CA ALA A 193 -5.62 -7.31 12.35
C ALA A 193 -4.72 -6.20 11.82
N LEU A 194 -3.40 -6.41 11.75
CA LEU A 194 -2.44 -5.44 11.21
C LEU A 194 -2.67 -5.17 9.72
N ILE A 195 -2.85 -6.21 8.90
CA ILE A 195 -3.18 -6.04 7.47
C ILE A 195 -4.52 -5.32 7.30
N ALA A 196 -5.53 -5.70 8.08
CA ALA A 196 -6.83 -5.03 8.05
C ALA A 196 -6.71 -3.54 8.42
N SER A 197 -5.91 -3.20 9.43
CA SER A 197 -5.67 -1.81 9.81
C SER A 197 -5.03 -1.00 8.69
N LEU A 198 -4.11 -1.57 7.90
CA LEU A 198 -3.54 -0.89 6.72
C LEU A 198 -4.58 -0.65 5.63
N LEU A 199 -5.42 -1.65 5.35
CA LEU A 199 -6.50 -1.54 4.36
C LEU A 199 -7.56 -0.52 4.78
N ILE A 200 -7.95 -0.52 6.05
CA ILE A 200 -8.85 0.46 6.66
C ILE A 200 -8.25 1.86 6.56
N TYR A 201 -6.99 2.02 6.99
CA TYR A 201 -6.30 3.31 6.89
C TYR A 201 -6.31 3.87 5.46
N CYS A 202 -6.05 3.03 4.45
CA CYS A 202 -6.09 3.47 3.05
C CYS A 202 -7.51 3.78 2.57
N PHE A 203 -8.51 3.00 2.97
CA PHE A 203 -9.91 3.27 2.65
C PHE A 203 -10.35 4.64 3.17
N GLU A 204 -10.13 4.89 4.46
CA GLU A 204 -10.50 6.14 5.12
C GLU A 204 -9.73 7.34 4.53
N ASN A 205 -8.44 7.18 4.19
CA ASN A 205 -7.66 8.23 3.53
C ASN A 205 -8.08 8.53 2.09
N ILE A 206 -8.48 7.51 1.31
CA ILE A 206 -8.99 7.71 -0.06
C ILE A 206 -10.35 8.39 0.00
N TYR A 207 -11.20 8.02 0.96
CA TYR A 207 -12.50 8.63 1.13
C TYR A 207 -12.41 10.08 1.67
N GLY A 208 -11.47 10.35 2.59
CA GLY A 208 -11.23 11.67 3.18
C GLY A 208 -11.47 11.80 4.68
N GLU A 209 -11.76 10.69 5.37
CA GLU A 209 -12.01 10.65 6.82
C GLU A 209 -10.72 10.38 7.61
N ILE A 210 -9.86 11.39 7.67
CA ILE A 210 -8.51 11.25 8.23
C ILE A 210 -8.54 10.89 9.73
N ASP A 211 -9.44 11.49 10.51
CA ASP A 211 -9.50 11.26 11.96
C ASP A 211 -9.86 9.80 12.30
N SER A 212 -10.81 9.22 11.55
CA SER A 212 -11.12 7.79 11.65
C SER A 212 -9.93 6.92 11.29
N ALA A 213 -9.20 7.26 10.21
CA ALA A 213 -7.99 6.54 9.80
C ALA A 213 -6.93 6.49 10.91
N LEU A 214 -6.74 7.63 11.60
CA LEU A 214 -5.78 7.76 12.69
C LEU A 214 -6.18 6.96 13.93
N GLY A 215 -7.46 6.98 14.31
CA GLY A 215 -7.97 6.17 15.43
C GLY A 215 -7.77 4.67 15.20
N HIS A 216 -7.98 4.19 13.97
CA HIS A 216 -7.69 2.79 13.60
C HIS A 216 -6.20 2.45 13.70
N LEU A 217 -5.34 3.40 13.33
CA LEU A 217 -3.89 3.21 13.34
C LEU A 217 -3.32 3.16 14.77
N GLU A 218 -3.87 3.92 15.72
CA GLU A 218 -3.48 3.85 17.13
C GLU A 218 -3.74 2.48 17.77
N GLY A 219 -4.86 1.84 17.41
CA GLY A 219 -5.14 0.46 17.81
C GLY A 219 -4.09 -0.51 17.24
N ALA A 220 -3.73 -0.31 15.98
CA ALA A 220 -2.74 -1.15 15.29
C ALA A 220 -1.32 -0.98 15.86
N PHE A 221 -0.92 0.24 16.23
CA PHE A 221 0.37 0.48 16.90
C PHE A 221 0.46 -0.24 18.24
N ARG A 222 -0.62 -0.25 19.04
CA ARG A 222 -0.65 -1.01 20.31
C ARG A 222 -0.48 -2.52 20.09
N LEU A 223 -1.08 -3.07 19.02
CA LEU A 223 -0.89 -4.48 18.64
C LEU A 223 0.55 -4.76 18.21
N MET A 224 1.13 -3.88 17.38
CA MET A 224 2.50 -4.00 16.90
C MET A 224 3.49 -3.91 18.08
N GLN A 225 3.34 -2.92 18.97
CA GLN A 225 4.14 -2.80 20.20
C GLN A 225 4.15 -4.10 21.02
N LYS A 226 2.99 -4.75 21.19
CA LYS A 226 2.88 -6.01 21.93
C LYS A 226 3.69 -7.13 21.28
N GLN A 227 3.69 -7.21 19.95
CA GLN A 227 4.50 -8.17 19.21
C GLN A 227 5.99 -7.87 19.33
N LEU A 228 6.36 -6.60 19.24
CA LEU A 228 7.75 -6.14 19.32
C LEU A 228 8.35 -6.32 20.72
N LYS A 229 7.57 -6.18 21.79
CA LYS A 229 8.01 -6.46 23.18
C LYS A 229 8.49 -7.90 23.38
N ASN A 230 7.91 -8.84 22.63
CA ASN A 230 8.24 -10.26 22.69
C ASN A 230 9.31 -10.66 21.66
N ALA A 231 9.83 -9.69 20.89
CA ALA A 231 10.81 -9.96 19.86
C ALA A 231 12.17 -10.30 20.48
N SER A 232 12.85 -11.28 19.90
CA SER A 232 14.19 -11.72 20.35
C SER A 232 15.32 -10.87 19.77
N ARG A 233 15.04 -10.10 18.71
CA ARG A 233 16.03 -9.32 17.96
C ARG A 233 15.69 -7.84 18.00
N ARG A 234 16.72 -6.99 17.93
CA ARG A 234 16.53 -5.55 17.69
C ARG A 234 16.18 -5.34 16.22
N TYR A 235 15.21 -4.47 15.95
CA TYR A 235 14.86 -4.10 14.59
C TYR A 235 15.91 -3.16 14.01
N LYS A 236 16.43 -3.50 12.82
CA LYS A 236 17.31 -2.63 12.03
C LYS A 236 16.64 -2.31 10.71
N HIS A 237 16.14 -1.08 10.59
CA HIS A 237 15.38 -0.67 9.43
C HIS A 237 16.22 -0.69 8.13
N SER A 238 17.53 -0.45 8.21
CA SER A 238 18.47 -0.52 7.08
C SER A 238 18.43 -1.87 6.34
N HIS A 239 18.18 -2.97 7.06
CA HIS A 239 18.07 -4.31 6.49
C HIS A 239 16.62 -4.75 6.25
N ASN A 240 15.64 -3.97 6.74
CA ASN A 240 14.21 -4.28 6.70
C ASN A 240 13.88 -5.69 7.22
N VAL A 241 14.61 -6.19 8.21
CA VAL A 241 14.36 -7.53 8.78
C VAL A 241 13.51 -7.39 10.03
N SER A 242 12.34 -8.03 10.02
CA SER A 242 11.43 -8.08 11.15
C SER A 242 12.14 -8.63 12.39
N PRO A 243 11.93 -8.03 13.57
CA PRO A 243 12.51 -8.52 14.80
C PRO A 243 11.80 -9.79 15.32
N THR A 244 10.64 -10.14 14.73
CA THR A 244 9.84 -11.33 15.06
C THR A 244 9.60 -12.19 13.82
N SER A 245 9.70 -13.51 13.95
CA SER A 245 9.34 -14.44 12.87
C SER A 245 7.84 -14.57 12.65
N ALA A 246 7.01 -13.97 13.51
CA ALA A 246 5.55 -14.05 13.44
C ALA A 246 4.92 -13.10 12.40
N LEU A 247 5.67 -12.09 11.93
CA LEU A 247 5.20 -11.05 11.03
C LEU A 247 6.13 -10.91 9.84
N ASP A 248 5.56 -10.53 8.69
CA ASP A 248 6.29 -10.27 7.46
C ASP A 248 7.17 -9.01 7.61
N ASP A 249 8.36 -9.05 7.04
CA ASP A 249 9.32 -7.95 6.99
C ASP A 249 8.70 -6.66 6.44
N ASP A 250 8.01 -6.75 5.31
CA ASP A 250 7.34 -5.62 4.65
C ASP A 250 6.19 -5.03 5.48
N LEU A 251 5.46 -5.90 6.20
CA LEU A 251 4.38 -5.46 7.08
C LEU A 251 4.93 -4.66 8.25
N VAL A 252 6.01 -5.16 8.86
CA VAL A 252 6.69 -4.47 9.95
C VAL A 252 7.26 -3.13 9.46
N GLY A 253 7.98 -3.12 8.33
CA GLY A 253 8.52 -1.91 7.70
C GLY A 253 7.46 -0.85 7.41
N ALA A 254 6.28 -1.26 6.95
CA ALA A 254 5.14 -0.36 6.73
C ALA A 254 4.67 0.35 8.00
N PHE A 255 4.56 -0.37 9.13
CA PHE A 255 4.17 0.26 10.39
C PHE A 255 5.22 1.22 10.92
N PHE A 256 6.50 0.96 10.69
CA PHE A 256 7.56 1.91 11.04
C PHE A 256 7.46 3.22 10.23
N ARG A 257 7.15 3.12 8.94
CA ARG A 257 6.94 4.31 8.09
C ARG A 257 5.72 5.12 8.55
N LEU A 258 4.62 4.43 8.86
CA LEU A 258 3.43 5.09 9.39
C LEU A 258 3.69 5.76 10.74
N ASP A 259 4.44 5.11 11.64
CA ASP A 259 4.83 5.70 12.93
C ASP A 259 5.55 7.04 12.71
N SER A 260 6.56 7.05 11.83
CA SER A 260 7.29 8.27 11.49
C SER A 260 6.42 9.34 10.84
N GLY A 261 5.47 8.97 9.98
CA GLY A 261 4.61 9.92 9.24
C GLY A 261 3.49 10.52 10.09
N VAL A 262 2.96 9.79 11.06
CA VAL A 262 1.90 10.29 11.96
C VAL A 262 2.45 11.24 13.01
N LEU A 263 3.68 11.01 13.48
CA LEU A 263 4.36 11.85 14.46
C LEU A 263 4.67 13.28 13.96
N SER A 264 4.52 13.56 12.67
CA SER A 264 4.73 14.90 12.10
C SER A 264 3.46 15.75 12.00
N ARG A 265 2.32 15.33 12.57
CA ARG A 265 1.04 16.10 12.54
C ARG A 265 0.70 16.69 13.90
N ASP A 266 0.50 18.01 13.93
CA ASP A 266 0.32 18.84 15.13
C ASP A 266 -0.87 18.44 16.02
N HIS A 267 -1.97 17.89 15.46
CA HIS A 267 -3.17 17.55 16.25
C HIS A 267 -3.12 16.18 16.93
N ILE A 268 -2.08 15.38 16.69
CA ILE A 268 -2.03 13.98 17.10
C ILE A 268 -0.97 13.76 18.20
N CYS A 269 -0.14 14.77 18.49
CA CYS A 269 0.99 14.61 19.40
C CYS A 269 1.12 15.74 20.42
N GLU A 270 0.39 15.58 21.53
CA GLU A 270 0.94 15.83 22.87
C GLU A 270 1.90 14.68 23.26
N ALA A 271 2.83 14.30 22.37
CA ALA A 271 3.84 13.32 22.73
C ALA A 271 4.90 14.03 23.58
N GLU A 272 4.68 14.03 24.90
CA GLU A 272 5.60 14.53 25.93
C GLU A 272 6.97 13.81 25.92
N HIS A 273 7.17 12.80 25.07
CA HIS A 273 8.37 11.98 25.05
C HIS A 273 8.99 11.88 23.66
N ILE A 274 10.30 12.16 23.62
CA ILE A 274 11.20 11.87 22.51
C ILE A 274 11.15 10.35 22.27
N GLY A 275 10.51 9.89 21.19
CA GLY A 275 10.47 8.47 20.85
C GLY A 275 9.35 8.04 19.89
N SER A 276 9.55 6.85 19.32
CA SER A 276 8.58 6.09 18.51
C SER A 276 7.28 5.81 19.26
N ARG A 277 6.11 5.88 18.60
CA ARG A 277 4.87 5.28 19.16
C ARG A 277 4.95 3.76 19.17
N LEU A 278 5.96 3.13 18.57
CA LEU A 278 6.25 1.70 18.72
C LEU A 278 7.14 1.39 19.93
N GLY A 279 7.56 2.41 20.70
CA GLY A 279 8.35 2.24 21.92
C GLY A 279 9.80 1.78 21.67
N ILE A 280 10.32 2.03 20.46
CA ILE A 280 11.64 1.59 20.04
C ILE A 280 12.66 2.71 20.17
N LYS A 281 13.83 2.35 20.73
CA LYS A 281 15.02 3.19 20.72
C LYS A 281 15.72 3.08 19.37
N TYR A 282 15.44 4.02 18.49
CA TYR A 282 16.11 4.12 17.18
C TYR A 282 17.61 4.50 17.29
N LEU A 283 18.07 4.94 18.46
CA LEU A 283 19.31 5.71 18.67
C LEU A 283 20.53 4.90 19.15
N GLU A 284 20.40 3.60 19.42
CA GLU A 284 21.49 2.86 20.08
C GLU A 284 22.55 2.27 19.12
N ASP A 285 22.28 2.16 17.82
CA ASP A 285 23.23 1.58 16.84
C ASP A 285 23.75 2.64 15.86
N ARG A 286 25.07 2.64 15.63
CA ARG A 286 25.69 3.50 14.60
C ARG A 286 25.17 3.09 13.22
N CYS A 287 24.67 4.07 12.45
CA CYS A 287 24.32 3.87 11.05
C CYS A 287 25.59 3.89 10.20
N ASP A 288 26.15 2.70 9.92
CA ASP A 288 27.28 2.52 9.02
C ASP A 288 26.79 2.51 7.57
N VAL A 289 26.63 3.70 7.00
CA VAL A 289 26.25 3.91 5.60
C VAL A 289 27.31 3.27 4.68
N PRO A 290 26.94 2.38 3.75
CA PRO A 290 27.87 1.74 2.83
C PRO A 290 28.51 2.76 1.88
N GLU A 291 29.60 2.39 1.20
CA GLU A 291 30.25 3.26 0.22
C GLU A 291 29.41 3.49 -1.04
N ARG A 292 28.55 2.51 -1.39
CA ARG A 292 27.61 2.56 -2.51
C ARG A 292 26.39 1.70 -2.19
N PHE A 293 25.23 2.06 -2.72
CA PHE A 293 24.02 1.24 -2.66
C PHE A 293 23.88 0.39 -3.92
N ALA A 294 23.40 -0.84 -3.77
CA ALA A 294 23.13 -1.76 -4.88
C ALA A 294 21.73 -1.52 -5.48
N THR A 295 20.76 -1.06 -4.69
CA THR A 295 19.38 -0.85 -5.14
C THR A 295 18.75 0.40 -4.53
N ILE A 296 17.72 0.94 -5.19
CA ILE A 296 16.94 2.08 -4.67
C ILE A 296 16.26 1.71 -3.34
N SER A 297 15.78 0.47 -3.22
CA SER A 297 15.16 -0.04 -1.98
C SER A 297 16.16 -0.08 -0.81
N GLU A 298 17.41 -0.50 -1.05
CA GLU A 298 18.46 -0.47 -0.04
C GLU A 298 18.77 0.98 0.39
N ALA A 299 18.94 1.89 -0.58
CA ALA A 299 19.17 3.30 -0.28
C ALA A 299 18.03 3.90 0.55
N ARG A 300 16.77 3.58 0.23
CA ARG A 300 15.59 4.00 1.00
C ARG A 300 15.65 3.50 2.44
N ASN A 301 15.91 2.22 2.67
CA ASN A 301 15.96 1.63 4.01
C ASN A 301 17.00 2.34 4.91
N TYR A 302 18.18 2.66 4.34
CA TYR A 302 19.20 3.43 5.06
C TYR A 302 18.78 4.88 5.30
N LEU A 303 18.14 5.54 4.33
CA LEU A 303 17.64 6.90 4.50
C LEU A 303 16.61 6.96 5.63
N GLU A 304 15.65 6.05 5.61
CA GLU A 304 14.60 5.92 6.62
C GLU A 304 15.20 5.62 8.00
N HIS A 305 16.23 4.77 8.07
CA HIS A 305 16.94 4.49 9.32
C HIS A 305 17.62 5.73 9.92
N ILE A 306 18.18 6.61 9.08
CA ILE A 306 18.77 7.89 9.49
C ILE A 306 17.70 8.88 9.98
N GLN A 307 16.53 8.86 9.34
CA GLN A 307 15.47 9.86 9.52
C GLN A 307 14.52 9.57 10.70
N PHE A 308 14.05 8.33 10.84
CA PHE A 308 13.01 7.95 11.82
C PHE A 308 13.30 8.33 13.28
N PRO A 309 14.54 8.24 13.80
CA PRO A 309 14.81 8.66 15.18
C PRO A 309 14.44 10.12 15.47
N ASN A 310 14.59 11.01 14.49
CA ASN A 310 14.66 12.45 14.73
C ASN A 310 13.56 13.26 14.05
N ILE A 311 12.87 12.71 13.03
CA ILE A 311 11.80 13.43 12.30
C ILE A 311 10.74 14.06 13.23
N PRO A 312 10.20 13.35 14.24
CA PRO A 312 9.17 13.92 15.12
C PRO A 312 9.64 15.19 15.84
N THR A 313 10.84 15.12 16.42
CA THR A 313 11.47 16.23 17.13
C THR A 313 11.84 17.35 16.16
N LEU A 314 12.35 17.01 14.98
CA LEU A 314 12.76 17.96 13.95
C LEU A 314 11.59 18.81 13.45
N SER A 315 10.43 18.20 13.18
CA SER A 315 9.24 18.93 12.73
C SER A 315 8.77 19.93 13.78
N ARG A 316 8.68 19.50 15.05
CA ARG A 316 8.30 20.36 16.17
C ARG A 316 9.27 21.52 16.36
N ASP A 317 10.56 21.23 16.40
CA ASP A 317 11.59 22.25 16.61
C ASP A 317 11.68 23.21 15.41
N LEU A 318 11.45 22.74 14.19
CA LEU A 318 11.35 23.60 13.01
C LEU A 318 10.20 24.58 13.17
N LEU A 319 8.99 24.11 13.52
CA LEU A 319 7.82 24.97 13.74
C LEU A 319 8.04 25.96 14.91
N SER A 320 8.71 25.54 15.99
CA SER A 320 9.01 26.46 17.11
C SER A 320 9.94 27.59 16.67
N GLN A 321 10.94 27.31 15.81
CA GLN A 321 11.84 28.31 15.25
C GLN A 321 11.12 29.29 14.32
N LEU A 322 10.03 28.88 13.66
CA LEU A 322 9.23 29.78 12.81
C LEU A 322 8.42 30.78 13.63
N ASN A 323 7.98 30.39 14.82
CA ASN A 323 7.10 31.18 15.67
C ASN A 323 7.84 32.05 16.71
N THR A 324 9.18 31.99 16.77
CA THR A 324 9.97 32.68 17.80
C THR A 324 10.97 33.68 17.18
N SER A 325 10.87 34.94 17.62
CA SER A 325 11.86 35.99 17.34
C SER A 325 12.31 36.61 18.68
N PRO A 326 13.61 36.56 19.06
CA PRO A 326 14.73 35.95 18.33
C PRO A 326 14.67 34.41 18.30
N LEU A 327 15.49 33.79 17.44
CA LEU A 327 15.58 32.33 17.30
C LEU A 327 15.72 31.65 18.67
N SER A 328 14.84 30.69 18.94
CA SER A 328 14.92 29.89 20.16
C SER A 328 16.23 29.09 20.19
N ASN A 329 16.92 29.05 21.34
CA ASN A 329 18.14 28.24 21.45
C ASN A 329 17.75 26.79 21.78
N ILE A 330 17.98 25.87 20.84
CA ILE A 330 17.86 24.44 21.11
C ILE A 330 18.98 23.98 22.07
N ASP A 331 18.70 22.98 22.90
CA ASP A 331 19.71 22.40 23.78
C ASP A 331 20.84 21.72 22.98
N GLU A 332 22.02 21.60 23.60
CA GLU A 332 23.21 21.09 22.91
C GLU A 332 23.09 19.60 22.54
N ASN A 333 22.31 18.81 23.27
CA ASN A 333 22.12 17.40 22.94
C ASN A 333 21.27 17.26 21.66
N THR A 334 20.18 18.03 21.57
CA THR A 334 19.33 18.12 20.37
C THR A 334 20.12 18.65 19.17
N ARG A 335 20.98 19.66 19.38
CA ARG A 335 21.88 20.17 18.35
C ARG A 335 22.85 19.10 17.85
N ASN A 336 23.52 18.39 18.76
CA ASN A 336 24.44 17.29 18.41
C ASN A 336 23.72 16.19 17.63
N MET A 337 22.50 15.82 18.05
CA MET A 337 21.65 14.85 17.34
C MET A 337 21.40 15.26 15.88
N TYR A 338 21.00 16.50 15.62
CA TYR A 338 20.80 17.00 14.25
C TYR A 338 22.10 17.08 13.44
N GLN A 339 23.23 17.42 14.07
CA GLN A 339 24.54 17.42 13.42
C GLN A 339 24.97 16.01 13.00
N ILE A 340 24.77 15.01 13.87
CA ILE A 340 25.02 13.60 13.56
C ILE A 340 24.12 13.14 12.40
N MET A 341 22.82 13.46 12.45
CA MET A 341 21.90 13.13 11.36
C MET A 341 22.33 13.77 10.04
N SER A 342 22.70 15.06 10.06
CA SER A 342 23.19 15.78 8.89
C SER A 342 24.49 15.17 8.33
N PHE A 343 25.39 14.69 9.19
CA PHE A 343 26.59 13.95 8.79
C PHE A 343 26.24 12.65 8.06
N HIS A 344 25.32 11.84 8.60
CA HIS A 344 24.88 10.61 7.94
C HIS A 344 24.15 10.87 6.63
N LEU A 345 23.31 11.91 6.54
CA LEU A 345 22.65 12.32 5.30
C LEU A 345 23.66 12.73 4.22
N ARG A 346 24.76 13.41 4.57
CA ARG A 346 25.84 13.71 3.61
C ARG A 346 26.52 12.44 3.09
N ARG A 347 26.85 11.50 3.97
CA ARG A 347 27.45 10.21 3.55
C ARG A 347 26.48 9.41 2.68
N TRP A 348 25.21 9.38 3.05
CA TRP A 348 24.15 8.74 2.26
C TRP A 348 24.05 9.35 0.86
N ASN A 349 24.07 10.69 0.74
CA ASN A 349 24.04 11.35 -0.57
C ASN A 349 25.24 10.97 -1.45
N VAL A 350 26.45 10.90 -0.88
CA VAL A 350 27.64 10.45 -1.61
C VAL A 350 27.47 9.01 -2.10
N ALA A 351 27.06 8.09 -1.22
CA ALA A 351 26.86 6.68 -1.57
C ALA A 351 25.71 6.45 -2.56
N PHE A 352 24.70 7.33 -2.57
CA PHE A 352 23.55 7.28 -3.46
C PHE A 352 23.80 7.91 -4.83
N THR A 353 24.79 8.80 -4.95
CA THR A 353 25.05 9.54 -6.20
C THR A 353 25.29 8.63 -7.42
N PRO A 354 26.14 7.58 -7.35
CA PRO A 354 26.35 6.69 -8.49
C PRO A 354 25.06 6.02 -8.96
N LEU A 355 24.26 5.50 -8.00
CA LEU A 355 22.99 4.84 -8.30
C LEU A 355 21.98 5.82 -8.90
N TYR A 356 21.94 7.07 -8.42
CA TYR A 356 21.09 8.11 -8.98
C TYR A 356 21.49 8.46 -10.42
N GLU A 357 22.79 8.61 -10.71
CA GLU A 357 23.30 8.89 -12.05
C GLU A 357 23.01 7.75 -13.05
N GLU A 358 23.04 6.50 -12.60
CA GLU A 358 22.61 5.35 -13.40
C GLU A 358 21.15 5.48 -13.83
N THR A 359 20.25 5.97 -12.97
CA THR A 359 18.83 6.18 -13.34
C THR A 359 18.61 7.29 -14.37
N LEU A 360 19.54 8.23 -14.50
CA LEU A 360 19.49 9.27 -15.53
C LEU A 360 19.90 8.75 -16.91
N THR A 361 20.76 7.73 -16.95
CA THR A 361 21.34 7.19 -18.18
C THR A 361 20.59 5.97 -18.71
N GLN A 362 20.08 5.12 -17.81
CA GLN A 362 19.21 4.00 -18.16
C GLN A 362 17.80 4.54 -18.41
N ASN A 363 17.22 4.28 -19.58
CA ASN A 363 15.88 4.72 -20.00
C ASN A 363 14.70 4.18 -19.14
N SER A 364 14.94 3.71 -17.91
CA SER A 364 13.91 3.29 -16.96
C SER A 364 13.33 4.52 -16.23
N LYS A 365 12.27 5.10 -16.81
CA LYS A 365 11.55 6.25 -16.21
C LYS A 365 11.03 5.96 -14.79
N GLU A 366 10.56 4.73 -14.54
CA GLU A 366 10.06 4.30 -13.22
C GLU A 366 11.15 4.33 -12.14
N SER A 367 12.41 4.05 -12.51
CA SER A 367 13.54 4.09 -11.59
C SER A 367 13.96 5.52 -11.24
N PHE A 368 13.82 6.46 -12.19
CA PHE A 368 14.21 7.86 -11.98
C PHE A 368 13.29 8.57 -10.99
N ALA A 369 11.97 8.47 -11.15
CA ALA A 369 11.03 9.15 -10.25
C ALA A 369 11.22 8.70 -8.79
N ALA A 370 11.44 7.40 -8.56
CA ALA A 370 11.76 6.84 -7.25
C ALA A 370 13.06 7.44 -6.68
N ALA A 371 14.13 7.48 -7.49
CA ALA A 371 15.43 7.96 -7.06
C ALA A 371 15.42 9.48 -6.77
N ALA A 372 14.77 10.26 -7.62
CA ALA A 372 14.57 11.70 -7.42
C ALA A 372 13.74 11.98 -6.15
N THR A 373 12.71 11.18 -5.86
CA THR A 373 11.92 11.28 -4.63
C THR A 373 12.78 11.04 -3.37
N LEU A 374 13.66 10.03 -3.38
CA LEU A 374 14.59 9.81 -2.24
C LEU A 374 15.57 10.96 -2.06
N ARG A 375 16.08 11.53 -3.17
CA ARG A 375 16.99 12.67 -3.13
C ARG A 375 16.32 13.91 -2.55
N VAL A 376 15.07 14.18 -2.93
CA VAL A 376 14.24 15.24 -2.32
C VAL A 376 14.11 15.02 -0.82
N ARG A 377 13.74 13.81 -0.37
CA ARG A 377 13.58 13.47 1.05
C ARG A 377 14.87 13.69 1.84
N ALA A 378 16.01 13.22 1.32
CA ALA A 378 17.30 13.37 2.00
C ALA A 378 17.71 14.84 2.12
N ARG A 379 17.59 15.60 1.03
CA ARG A 379 17.91 17.04 1.02
C ARG A 379 17.00 17.87 1.90
N SER A 380 15.70 17.58 1.92
CA SER A 380 14.76 18.32 2.76
C SER A 380 15.02 18.10 4.24
N THR A 381 15.34 16.86 4.66
CA THR A 381 15.69 16.61 6.07
C THR A 381 17.01 17.29 6.45
N GLU A 382 18.01 17.28 5.56
CA GLU A 382 19.27 17.97 5.79
C GLU A 382 19.05 19.49 5.94
N LEU A 383 18.23 20.08 5.05
CA LEU A 383 17.83 21.48 5.09
C LEU A 383 17.14 21.84 6.40
N ALA A 384 16.11 21.09 6.80
CA ALA A 384 15.40 21.32 8.06
C ALA A 384 16.34 21.24 9.27
N SER A 385 17.25 20.25 9.29
CA SER A 385 18.23 20.08 10.38
C SER A 385 19.17 21.28 10.48
N LYS A 386 19.71 21.74 9.34
CA LYS A 386 20.58 22.93 9.29
C LYS A 386 19.82 24.18 9.71
N ARG A 387 18.57 24.34 9.29
CA ARG A 387 17.70 25.47 9.67
C ARG A 387 17.49 25.54 11.17
N VAL A 388 17.12 24.42 11.80
CA VAL A 388 16.90 24.34 13.26
C VAL A 388 18.19 24.61 14.04
N CYS A 389 19.35 24.22 13.50
CA CYS A 389 20.64 24.45 14.13
C CYS A 389 21.25 25.84 13.84
N ALA A 390 20.70 26.63 12.93
CA ALA A 390 21.26 27.92 12.54
C ALA A 390 21.19 28.90 13.72
N ARG A 391 22.32 29.56 14.02
CA ARG A 391 22.38 30.65 15.02
C ARG A 391 22.26 32.02 14.39
N ASP A 392 22.56 32.10 13.11
CA ASP A 392 22.55 33.30 12.31
C ASP A 392 21.92 32.99 10.95
N LEU A 393 21.03 33.88 10.53
CA LEU A 393 20.29 33.82 9.28
C LEU A 393 20.63 35.00 8.37
N SER A 394 21.60 35.83 8.77
CA SER A 394 22.10 36.95 7.99
C SER A 394 22.74 36.58 6.64
N PRO A 395 23.39 35.41 6.45
CA PRO A 395 24.01 35.10 5.18
C PRO A 395 22.97 35.00 4.06
N PRO A 396 23.09 35.79 2.97
CA PRO A 396 22.04 35.90 1.95
C PRO A 396 21.85 34.61 1.16
N ASP A 397 22.91 33.81 0.98
CA ASP A 397 22.86 32.58 0.19
C ASP A 397 22.47 31.34 1.02
N LEU A 398 22.14 31.52 2.31
CA LEU A 398 21.86 30.42 3.21
C LEU A 398 20.64 29.63 2.71
N PHE A 399 20.82 28.31 2.53
CA PHE A 399 19.80 27.36 2.08
C PHE A 399 19.33 27.50 0.63
N ILE A 400 19.82 28.46 -0.15
CA ILE A 400 19.35 28.69 -1.53
C ILE A 400 19.62 27.47 -2.41
N SER A 401 20.85 26.94 -2.38
CA SER A 401 21.28 25.86 -3.27
C SER A 401 20.48 24.57 -3.06
N GLU A 402 20.31 24.16 -1.80
CA GLU A 402 19.58 22.96 -1.42
C GLU A 402 18.08 23.12 -1.71
N SER A 403 17.51 24.30 -1.43
CA SER A 403 16.10 24.57 -1.69
C SER A 403 15.80 24.53 -3.20
N ARG A 404 16.70 25.07 -4.02
CA ARG A 404 16.57 25.04 -5.49
C ARG A 404 16.64 23.61 -6.04
N GLU A 405 17.56 22.79 -5.53
CA GLU A 405 17.66 21.37 -5.91
C GLU A 405 16.35 20.64 -5.58
N ILE A 406 15.80 20.82 -4.38
CA ILE A 406 14.54 20.20 -3.95
C ILE A 406 13.38 20.59 -4.88
N VAL A 407 13.22 21.88 -5.18
CA VAL A 407 12.12 22.37 -6.04
C VAL A 407 12.25 21.83 -7.47
N ASN A 408 13.46 21.86 -8.04
CA ASN A 408 13.71 21.37 -9.40
C ASN A 408 13.43 19.86 -9.52
N LEU A 409 13.91 19.06 -8.57
CA LEU A 409 13.64 17.62 -8.55
C LEU A 409 12.15 17.34 -8.36
N SER A 410 11.48 18.10 -7.48
CA SER A 410 10.04 17.93 -7.24
C SER A 410 9.21 18.22 -8.49
N LYS A 411 9.60 19.21 -9.31
CA LYS A 411 8.98 19.47 -10.62
C LYS A 411 9.16 18.31 -11.58
N LEU A 412 10.34 17.71 -11.64
CA LEU A 412 10.60 16.54 -12.48
C LEU A 412 9.77 15.33 -12.05
N VAL A 413 9.68 15.08 -10.74
CA VAL A 413 8.83 14.01 -10.18
C VAL A 413 7.35 14.27 -10.49
N ALA A 414 6.86 15.50 -10.31
CA ALA A 414 5.47 15.86 -10.59
C ALA A 414 5.11 15.79 -12.09
N ALA A 415 6.09 15.95 -12.98
CA ALA A 415 5.93 15.84 -14.42
C ALA A 415 6.02 14.39 -14.95
N ASP A 416 6.44 13.44 -14.11
CA ASP A 416 6.55 12.04 -14.52
C ASP A 416 5.15 11.42 -14.78
N PRO A 417 4.95 10.63 -15.85
CA PRO A 417 3.65 10.02 -16.16
C PRO A 417 3.12 9.08 -15.08
N SER A 418 3.99 8.51 -14.24
CA SER A 418 3.61 7.68 -13.10
C SER A 418 3.10 8.50 -11.90
N PHE A 419 3.30 9.82 -11.90
CA PHE A 419 2.85 10.69 -10.82
C PHE A 419 1.32 10.78 -10.78
N ARG A 420 0.74 10.45 -9.63
CA ARG A 420 -0.72 10.44 -9.43
C ARG A 420 -1.13 11.55 -8.48
N LYS A 421 -2.10 12.37 -8.87
CA LYS A 421 -2.75 13.36 -7.98
C LYS A 421 -3.84 12.71 -7.13
N SER A 422 -3.50 11.63 -6.46
CA SER A 422 -4.36 10.83 -5.58
C SER A 422 -3.59 10.41 -4.33
N PHE A 423 -4.20 9.59 -3.48
CA PHE A 423 -3.49 8.93 -2.38
C PHE A 423 -2.44 7.95 -2.91
N VAL A 424 -1.25 8.02 -2.31
CA VAL A 424 -0.23 6.98 -2.34
C VAL A 424 0.23 6.68 -0.91
N TRP A 425 0.70 5.46 -0.72
CA TRP A 425 1.15 4.97 0.57
C TRP A 425 2.44 5.65 1.06
N ASP A 426 3.42 5.83 0.17
CA ASP A 426 4.73 6.35 0.57
C ASP A 426 4.80 7.88 0.62
N CYS A 427 5.72 8.40 1.44
CA CYS A 427 6.06 9.82 1.49
C CYS A 427 6.82 10.22 0.22
N GLY A 428 6.30 11.20 -0.51
CA GLY A 428 6.87 11.72 -1.75
C GLY A 428 7.48 13.12 -1.58
N ILE A 429 7.02 14.05 -2.41
CA ILE A 429 7.60 15.40 -2.53
C ILE A 429 6.87 16.45 -1.67
N VAL A 430 5.68 16.16 -1.15
CA VAL A 430 4.87 17.10 -0.37
C VAL A 430 5.60 17.59 0.90
N PRO A 431 6.20 16.71 1.74
CA PRO A 431 6.93 17.16 2.92
C PRO A 431 8.14 18.02 2.57
N GLY A 432 8.89 17.64 1.53
CA GLY A 432 10.09 18.35 1.11
C GLY A 432 9.81 19.77 0.63
N LEU A 433 8.76 19.94 -0.18
CA LEU A 433 8.30 21.27 -0.60
C LEU A 433 7.80 22.11 0.57
N SER A 434 7.08 21.49 1.53
CA SER A 434 6.62 22.18 2.74
C SER A 434 7.79 22.70 3.58
N ILE A 435 8.86 21.90 3.70
CA ILE A 435 10.11 22.32 4.36
C ILE A 435 10.76 23.48 3.61
N VAL A 436 10.81 23.47 2.27
CA VAL A 436 11.37 24.60 1.50
C VAL A 436 10.60 25.89 1.76
N VAL A 437 9.26 25.83 1.78
CA VAL A 437 8.41 26.99 2.09
C VAL A 437 8.73 27.57 3.46
N ALA A 438 8.94 26.70 4.47
CA ALA A 438 9.24 27.11 5.84
C ALA A 438 10.70 27.55 6.07
N ALA A 439 11.67 26.86 5.48
CA ALA A 439 13.09 26.94 5.88
C ALA A 439 13.95 27.82 4.97
N CYS A 440 13.63 27.92 3.67
CA CYS A 440 14.36 28.78 2.74
C CYS A 440 14.18 30.25 3.16
N LEU A 441 15.09 31.17 2.85
CA LEU A 441 14.89 32.61 3.09
C LEU A 441 14.51 33.37 1.82
N ASP A 442 14.82 32.82 0.65
CA ASP A 442 14.54 33.44 -0.63
C ASP A 442 13.05 33.34 -0.98
N MET A 443 12.43 34.51 -1.17
CA MET A 443 11.00 34.60 -1.41
C MET A 443 10.55 34.08 -2.78
N SER A 444 11.44 34.09 -3.78
CA SER A 444 11.14 33.54 -5.10
C SER A 444 11.05 32.02 -5.03
N ILE A 445 12.02 31.37 -4.38
CA ILE A 445 12.06 29.91 -4.20
C ILE A 445 10.84 29.41 -3.41
N ARG A 446 10.48 30.10 -2.34
CA ARG A 446 9.30 29.74 -1.53
C ARG A 446 8.01 29.79 -2.33
N LYS A 447 7.79 30.87 -3.10
CA LYS A 447 6.62 31.01 -3.97
C LYS A 447 6.60 29.89 -5.02
N GLU A 448 7.74 29.59 -5.62
CA GLU A 448 7.86 28.51 -6.60
C GLU A 448 7.55 27.13 -5.99
N ALA A 449 8.04 26.83 -4.79
CA ALA A 449 7.72 25.60 -4.08
C ALA A 449 6.21 25.49 -3.77
N LEU A 450 5.59 26.60 -3.34
CA LEU A 450 4.15 26.67 -3.10
C LEU A 450 3.34 26.45 -4.38
N GLU A 451 3.77 27.00 -5.52
CA GLU A 451 3.10 26.76 -6.81
C GLU A 451 3.19 25.30 -7.24
N VAL A 452 4.32 24.61 -7.00
CA VAL A 452 4.40 23.16 -7.24
C VAL A 452 3.42 22.40 -6.34
N LEU A 453 3.31 22.76 -5.05
CA LEU A 453 2.33 22.16 -4.13
C LEU A 453 0.88 22.35 -4.63
N LYS A 454 0.53 23.54 -5.14
CA LYS A 454 -0.79 23.80 -5.72
C LYS A 454 -1.06 22.95 -6.96
N GLN A 455 -0.07 22.75 -7.82
CA GLN A 455 -0.20 21.98 -9.05
C GLN A 455 -0.45 20.49 -8.82
N ILE A 456 0.02 19.94 -7.70
CA ILE A 456 -0.14 18.52 -7.38
C ILE A 456 -1.41 18.17 -6.60
N VAL A 457 -2.21 19.15 -6.16
CA VAL A 457 -3.51 18.91 -5.51
C VAL A 457 -4.41 18.05 -6.42
N PRO A 458 -5.14 17.03 -5.91
CA PRO A 458 -5.29 16.62 -4.49
C PRO A 458 -4.38 15.45 -4.07
N ARG A 459 -3.08 15.49 -4.40
CA ARG A 459 -2.09 14.49 -3.95
C ARG A 459 -2.11 14.29 -2.42
N ARG A 460 -2.09 13.03 -1.99
CA ARG A 460 -1.88 12.61 -0.59
C ARG A 460 -0.77 11.57 -0.51
N GLU A 461 0.13 11.71 0.46
CA GLU A 461 1.36 10.92 0.60
C GLU A 461 1.45 10.39 2.03
N GLY A 462 0.97 9.17 2.25
CA GLY A 462 0.78 8.62 3.59
C GLY A 462 -0.09 9.55 4.43
N ALA A 463 0.52 10.19 5.44
CA ALA A 463 -0.15 11.13 6.33
C ALA A 463 -0.15 12.60 5.84
N TRP A 464 0.53 12.92 4.74
CA TRP A 464 0.67 14.27 4.21
C TRP A 464 -0.37 14.58 3.14
N ASP A 465 -0.97 15.77 3.21
CA ASP A 465 -2.01 16.23 2.29
C ASP A 465 -1.56 17.54 1.61
N SER A 466 -1.51 17.53 0.28
CA SER A 466 -1.03 18.68 -0.51
C SER A 466 -1.87 19.93 -0.29
N LEU A 467 -3.18 19.81 -0.15
CA LEU A 467 -4.07 20.95 0.11
C LEU A 467 -3.78 21.58 1.48
N THR A 468 -3.56 20.77 2.50
CA THR A 468 -3.14 21.22 3.83
C THR A 468 -1.78 21.91 3.78
N ALA A 469 -0.83 21.36 3.03
CA ALA A 469 0.49 21.98 2.81
C ALA A 469 0.40 23.33 2.08
N VAL A 470 -0.48 23.46 1.09
CA VAL A 470 -0.76 24.74 0.41
C VAL A 470 -1.30 25.77 1.40
N LYS A 471 -2.31 25.40 2.20
CA LYS A 471 -2.89 26.30 3.22
C LYS A 471 -1.85 26.75 4.26
N PHE A 472 -0.98 25.83 4.67
CA PHE A 472 0.15 26.15 5.54
C PHE A 472 1.08 27.17 4.88
N GLY A 473 1.49 26.91 3.64
CA GLY A 473 2.40 27.80 2.91
C GLY A 473 1.81 29.18 2.63
N GLU A 474 0.53 29.28 2.26
CA GLU A 474 -0.15 30.56 2.04
C GLU A 474 -0.19 31.42 3.30
N ARG A 475 -0.52 30.82 4.45
CA ARG A 475 -0.48 31.53 5.75
C ARG A 475 0.92 32.00 6.09
N PHE A 476 1.91 31.13 5.87
CA PHE A 476 3.31 31.43 6.17
C PHE A 476 3.84 32.61 5.34
N LEU A 477 3.57 32.64 4.02
CA LEU A 477 3.99 33.75 3.16
C LEU A 477 3.22 35.06 3.43
N GLN A 478 2.00 34.98 3.97
CA GLN A 478 1.25 36.17 4.40
C GLN A 478 1.85 36.81 5.65
N MET A 479 2.39 36.01 6.57
CA MET A 479 3.05 36.51 7.79
C MET A 479 4.37 37.24 7.45
N ASP A 480 5.16 36.69 6.53
CA ASP A 480 6.46 37.27 6.14
C ASP A 480 6.37 38.47 5.17
N GLY A 481 5.21 38.69 4.56
CA GLY A 481 4.96 39.81 3.64
C GLY A 481 4.29 41.04 4.30
N GLY A 482 4.14 41.03 5.63
CA GLY A 482 3.40 42.04 6.40
C GLY A 482 4.20 43.21 6.94
N ASP A 483 5.47 43.38 6.57
CA ASP A 483 6.35 44.48 7.00
C ASP A 483 6.39 45.65 6.00
#